data_AF-A0A972W0S3-F1
#
_entry.id   AF-A0A972W0S3-F1
#
_cell.length_a   1.000
_cell.length_b   1.000
_cell.length_c   1.000
_cell.angle_alpha   90.00
_cell.angle_beta   90.00
_cell.angle_gamma   90.00
#
_symmetry.space_group_name_H-M   'P 1'
#
loop_
_entity.id
_entity.type
_entity.pdbx_description
1 polymer ?
#
loop_
_entity_poly.entity_id
_entity_poly.type
_entity_poly.pdbx_seq_one_letter_code
_entity_poly.pdbx_strand_id
1 'polypeptide(L)' 'MSLEIKTNTEILHNYQLLRIEMVSNITTLGKSTINLWVAQGKFPKPTHVSPTIKVWRLEDIKLWIDGNSNQEVAKAFLEE' A
#
# COMPACT_ATOMS: atom_id res chain seq x y z
N MET A 1 -27.83 -16.43 3.97
CA MET A 1 -26.57 -17.14 3.67
C MET A 1 -25.64 -16.39 2.69
N SER A 2 -26.08 -15.30 2.04
CA SER A 2 -25.26 -14.56 1.06
C SER A 2 -24.70 -13.21 1.55
N LEU A 3 -24.99 -12.80 2.80
CA LEU A 3 -24.44 -11.57 3.39
C LEU A 3 -23.21 -11.82 4.29
N GLU A 4 -23.08 -12.98 4.95
CA GLU A 4 -21.95 -13.28 5.85
C GLU A 4 -20.63 -13.59 5.13
N ILE A 5 -20.68 -14.04 3.88
CA ILE A 5 -19.46 -14.33 3.11
C ILE A 5 -18.79 -13.02 2.67
N LYS A 6 -19.59 -11.98 2.34
CA LYS A 6 -19.07 -10.71 1.84
C LYS A 6 -18.20 -10.01 2.86
N THR A 7 -18.65 -9.95 4.11
CA THR A 7 -17.87 -9.35 5.20
C THR A 7 -16.61 -10.15 5.46
N ASN A 8 -16.68 -11.47 5.61
CA ASN A 8 -15.53 -12.31 5.97
C ASN A 8 -14.41 -12.28 4.92
N THR A 9 -14.76 -12.29 3.63
CA THR A 9 -13.80 -12.16 2.54
C THR A 9 -13.11 -10.79 2.53
N GLU A 10 -13.84 -9.70 2.80
CA GLU A 10 -13.23 -8.36 2.89
C GLU A 10 -12.30 -8.21 4.10
N ILE A 11 -12.62 -8.83 5.24
CA ILE A 11 -11.71 -8.79 6.41
C ILE A 11 -10.40 -9.52 6.10
N LEU A 12 -10.45 -10.66 5.41
CA LEU A 12 -9.24 -11.41 5.04
C LEU A 12 -8.34 -10.65 4.07
N HIS A 13 -8.90 -9.88 3.14
CA HIS A 13 -8.11 -9.07 2.21
C HIS A 13 -7.32 -7.97 2.93
N ASN A 14 -7.84 -7.38 4.00
CA ASN A 14 -7.13 -6.35 4.76
C ASN A 14 -5.86 -6.86 5.45
N TYR A 15 -5.82 -8.14 5.83
CA TYR A 15 -4.64 -8.77 6.45
C TYR A 15 -3.64 -9.34 5.44
N GLN A 16 -3.85 -9.12 4.14
CA GLN A 16 -2.97 -9.66 3.12
C GLN A 16 -1.60 -8.99 3.13
N LEU A 17 -0.55 -9.82 3.20
CA LEU A 17 0.84 -9.38 3.12
C LEU A 17 1.34 -9.53 1.68
N LEU A 18 1.82 -8.42 1.12
CA LEU A 18 2.29 -8.30 -0.24
C LEU A 18 3.82 -8.31 -0.27
N ARG A 19 4.39 -9.13 -1.14
CA ARG A 19 5.82 -9.03 -1.49
C ARG A 19 6.05 -7.90 -2.49
N ILE A 20 7.31 -7.49 -2.64
CA ILE A 20 7.70 -6.38 -3.53
C ILE A 20 7.19 -6.56 -4.98
N GLU A 21 7.08 -7.80 -5.47
CA GLU A 21 6.57 -8.09 -6.82
C GLU A 21 5.08 -7.74 -6.94
N MET A 22 4.29 -8.09 -5.92
CA MET A 22 2.86 -7.76 -5.89
C MET A 22 2.64 -6.25 -5.72
N VAL A 23 3.44 -5.61 -4.85
CA VAL A 23 3.43 -4.15 -4.68
C VAL A 23 3.77 -3.45 -6.01
N SER A 24 4.78 -3.96 -6.73
CA SER A 24 5.17 -3.47 -8.05
C SER A 24 4.05 -3.61 -9.07
N ASN A 25 3.33 -4.74 -9.09
CA ASN A 25 2.19 -4.95 -9.97
C ASN A 25 1.00 -4.01 -9.64
N ILE A 26 0.70 -3.79 -8.36
CA ILE A 26 -0.41 -2.93 -7.92
C ILE A 26 -0.13 -1.46 -8.22
N THR A 27 1.09 -1.00 -7.91
CA THR A 27 1.47 0.42 -8.05
C THR A 27 2.00 0.75 -9.45
N THR A 28 2.23 -0.26 -10.30
CA THR A 28 2.92 -0.14 -11.61
C THR A 28 4.35 0.43 -11.50
N LEU A 29 4.91 0.53 -10.29
CA LEU A 29 6.26 1.05 -10.06
C LEU A 29 7.29 -0.06 -10.14
N GLY A 30 8.48 0.26 -10.68
CA GLY A 30 9.62 -0.65 -10.66
C GLY A 30 10.12 -0.94 -9.24
N LYS A 31 10.63 -2.16 -9.00
CA LYS A 31 11.18 -2.61 -7.71
C LYS A 31 12.26 -1.65 -7.16
N SER A 32 13.11 -1.11 -8.05
CA SER A 32 14.15 -0.13 -7.71
C SER A 32 13.55 1.19 -7.23
N THR A 33 12.50 1.69 -7.91
CA THR A 33 11.78 2.90 -7.52
C THR A 33 11.13 2.75 -6.16
N ILE A 34 10.49 1.61 -5.89
CA ILE A 34 9.89 1.30 -4.59
C ILE A 34 10.96 1.35 -3.49
N ASN A 35 12.09 0.64 -3.68
CA ASN A 35 13.17 0.65 -2.70
C ASN A 35 13.76 2.05 -2.47
N LEU A 36 13.93 2.84 -3.54
CA LEU A 36 14.37 4.22 -3.46
C LEU A 36 13.39 5.08 -2.67
N TRP A 37 12.08 4.97 -2.93
CA TRP A 37 11.06 5.76 -2.24
C TRP A 37 10.87 5.34 -0.79
N VAL A 38 11.04 4.06 -0.47
CA VAL A 38 11.12 3.58 0.91
C VAL A 38 12.29 4.23 1.63
N ALA A 39 13.47 4.30 0.99
CA ALA A 39 14.64 4.98 1.56
C ALA A 39 14.43 6.50 1.70
N GLN A 40 13.70 7.13 0.78
CA GLN A 40 13.33 8.56 0.83
C GLN A 40 12.17 8.86 1.79
N GLY A 41 11.51 7.84 2.37
CA GLY A 41 10.34 8.01 3.23
C GLY A 41 9.04 8.41 2.49
N LYS A 42 9.02 8.31 1.16
CA LYS A 42 7.85 8.61 0.30
C LYS A 42 6.92 7.43 0.09
N PHE A 43 7.35 6.22 0.48
CA PHE A 43 6.60 4.98 0.35
C PHE A 43 6.45 4.31 1.71
N PRO A 44 5.37 3.54 1.96
CA PRO A 44 5.19 2.82 3.23
C PRO A 44 6.37 1.90 3.52
N LYS A 45 6.77 1.87 4.81
CA LYS A 45 7.91 1.06 5.26
C LYS A 45 7.56 -0.44 5.19
N PRO A 46 8.48 -1.29 4.69
CA PRO A 46 8.27 -2.72 4.72
C PRO A 46 8.29 -3.26 6.15
N THR A 47 7.39 -4.19 6.42
CA THR A 47 7.42 -5.07 7.60
C THR A 47 8.35 -6.25 7.33
N HIS A 48 9.23 -6.57 8.28
CA HIS A 48 10.14 -7.71 8.17
C HIS A 48 9.51 -8.92 8.85
N VAL A 49 9.17 -9.96 8.09
CA VAL A 49 8.64 -11.23 8.63
C VAL A 49 9.79 -12.19 8.96
N SER A 50 10.92 -12.02 8.31
CA SER A 50 12.14 -12.82 8.46
C SER A 50 13.34 -11.92 8.12
N PRO A 51 14.60 -12.26 8.49
CA PRO A 51 15.76 -11.41 8.24
C PRO A 51 15.94 -10.99 6.77
N THR A 52 15.46 -11.80 5.82
CA THR A 52 15.57 -11.54 4.38
C THR A 52 14.24 -11.16 3.71
N ILE A 53 13.11 -11.30 4.40
CA ILE A 53 11.78 -11.16 3.79
C ILE A 53 11.12 -9.87 4.23
N LYS A 54 10.93 -8.97 3.25
CA LYS A 54 10.19 -7.72 3.37
C LYS A 54 8.81 -7.87 2.76
N VAL A 55 7.79 -7.47 3.50
CA VAL A 55 6.39 -7.47 3.06
C VAL A 55 5.71 -6.15 3.41
N TRP A 56 4.65 -5.83 2.70
CA TRP A 56 3.78 -4.69 2.95
C TRP A 56 2.38 -5.17 3.22
N ARG A 57 1.64 -4.49 4.10
CA ARG A 57 0.21 -4.78 4.24
C ARG A 57 -0.53 -4.16 3.06
N LEU A 58 -1.53 -4.86 2.54
CA LEU A 58 -2.38 -4.33 1.48
C LEU A 58 -3.06 -3.02 1.93
N GLU A 59 -3.46 -2.91 3.20
CA GLU A 59 -4.04 -1.70 3.77
C GLU A 59 -3.11 -0.47 3.65
N ASP A 60 -1.81 -0.62 3.97
CA ASP A 60 -0.84 0.48 3.92
C ASP A 60 -0.62 0.97 2.48
N ILE A 61 -0.58 0.03 1.54
CA ILE A 61 -0.44 0.33 0.11
C ILE A 61 -1.69 1.05 -0.40
N LYS A 62 -2.88 0.57 -0.02
CA LYS A 62 -4.14 1.21 -0.41
C LYS A 62 -4.25 2.62 0.15
N LEU A 63 -3.95 2.81 1.44
CA LEU A 63 -3.91 4.12 2.08
C LEU A 63 -2.91 5.06 1.40
N TRP A 64 -1.76 4.54 0.99
CA TRP A 64 -0.77 5.32 0.24
C TRP A 64 -1.27 5.72 -1.16
N ILE A 65 -1.94 4.82 -1.88
CA ILE A 65 -2.55 5.13 -3.19
C ILE A 65 -3.64 6.19 -3.03
N ASP A 66 -4.53 6.03 -2.05
CA ASP A 66 -5.63 6.95 -1.77
C ASP A 66 -5.11 8.32 -1.27
N GLY A 67 -4.04 8.31 -0.48
CA GLY A 67 -3.35 9.49 0.02
C GLY A 67 -2.60 10.26 -1.09
N ASN A 68 -2.00 9.55 -2.05
CA ASN A 68 -1.40 10.15 -3.24
C ASN A 68 -2.46 10.67 -4.23
N SER A 69 -3.61 10.00 -4.32
CA SER A 69 -4.73 10.45 -5.15
C SER A 69 -5.34 11.77 -4.64
N ASN A 70 -5.10 12.13 -3.37
CA ASN A 70 -5.56 13.38 -2.75
C ASN A 70 -4.50 14.49 -2.64
N GLN A 71 -3.28 14.30 -3.17
CA GLN A 71 -2.25 15.36 -3.12
C GLN A 71 -2.52 16.52 -4.08
N GLU A 72 -3.36 16.35 -5.10
CA GLU A 72 -3.81 17.47 -5.95
C GLU A 72 -4.89 18.33 -5.29
N VAL A 73 -5.76 17.75 -4.46
CA VAL A 73 -6.81 18.53 -3.78
C VAL A 73 -6.29 19.18 -2.49
N ALA A 74 -5.40 18.54 -1.73
CA ALA A 74 -4.91 19.09 -0.46
C ALA A 74 -3.96 20.30 -0.62
N LYS A 75 -3.30 20.46 -1.77
CA LYS A 75 -2.54 21.68 -2.08
C LYS A 75 -3.41 22.79 -2.68
N ALA A 76 -4.53 22.46 -3.33
CA ALA A 76 -5.46 23.45 -3.86
C ALA A 76 -6.33 24.11 -2.77
N PHE A 77 -6.49 23.49 -1.60
CA PHE A 77 -7.34 24.01 -0.51
C PHE A 77 -6.59 24.75 0.61
N LEU A 78 -5.27 24.94 0.52
CA LEU A 78 -4.49 25.71 1.51
C LEU A 78 -3.84 26.97 0.92
N GLU A 79 -4.22 27.37 -0.29
CA GLU A 79 -3.88 28.66 -0.89
C GLU A 79 -5.11 29.41 -1.44
N GLU A 80 -6.26 29.32 -0.76
CA GLU A 80 -7.38 30.27 -0.96
C GLU A 80 -8.06 30.66 0.36
#